data_AF-A0A848TMT7-F1
#
_entry.id   AF-A0A848TMT7-F1
#
_cell.length_a   1.000
_cell.length_b   1.000
_cell.length_c   1.000
_cell.angle_alpha   90.00
_cell.angle_beta   90.00
_cell.angle_gamma   90.00
#
_symmetry.space_group_name_H-M   'P 1'
#
loop_
_entity.id
_entity.type
_entity.pdbx_description
1 polymer ?
#
loop_
_entity_poly.entity_id
_entity_poly.type
_entity_poly.pdbx_seq_one_letter_code
_entity_poly.pdbx_strand_id
1 'polypeptide(L)'
;FISLHADALSAEDGSASGMTVYRLADDAAGAADALLAARHAGNDLLKGVDLSGVGDDVALALLDVARRDTAPRTKALQFLLVEAFRSSGLAVNSRPEREGAYSVLKSAEIPSVLIELGFLSSERDRARLRQKAWQGEAAQALSEALMRWQDEDRLRGRALGQ
;
A
#
# COMPACT_ATOMS: atom_id res chain seq x y z
N PHE A 1 -3.62 1.63 -5.39
CA PHE A 1 -3.72 2.89 -4.63
C PHE A 1 -2.41 3.13 -3.90
N ILE A 2 -1.99 4.39 -3.78
CA ILE A 2 -0.77 4.77 -3.04
C ILE A 2 -1.13 5.95 -2.14
N SER A 3 -0.94 5.79 -0.84
CA SER A 3 -0.96 6.91 0.12
C SER A 3 0.47 7.40 0.32
N LEU A 4 0.75 8.68 0.03
CA LEU A 4 2.07 9.28 0.27
C LEU A 4 2.04 10.07 1.56
N HIS A 5 2.97 9.76 2.45
CA HIS A 5 3.09 10.34 3.79
C HIS A 5 4.51 10.85 4.05
N ALA A 6 4.61 11.72 5.05
CA ALA A 6 5.86 12.15 5.66
C ALA A 6 5.55 12.51 7.11
N ASP A 7 5.32 11.49 7.93
CA ASP A 7 4.77 11.69 9.27
C ASP A 7 5.84 12.13 10.28
N ALA A 8 5.43 12.82 11.34
CA ALA A 8 6.29 13.15 12.47
C ALA A 8 6.03 12.16 13.60
N LEU A 9 7.08 11.42 14.01
CA LEU A 9 6.99 10.57 15.19
C LEU A 9 7.13 11.40 16.47
N SER A 10 6.35 11.06 17.49
CA SER A 10 6.53 11.64 18.81
C SER A 10 7.83 11.14 19.46
N ALA A 11 8.31 11.83 20.49
CA ALA A 11 9.51 11.41 21.22
C ALA A 11 9.35 10.03 21.88
N GLU A 12 8.11 9.63 22.19
CA GLU A 12 7.77 8.34 22.78
C GLU A 12 7.78 7.20 21.73
N ASP A 13 7.46 7.52 20.48
CA ASP A 13 7.51 6.58 19.34
C ASP A 13 8.94 6.34 18.83
N GLY A 14 9.93 7.05 19.40
CA GLY A 14 11.34 6.91 19.10
C GLY A 14 11.79 7.70 17.86
N SER A 15 12.92 7.27 17.28
CA SER A 15 13.48 7.89 16.08
C SER A 15 13.43 6.91 14.90
N ALA A 16 12.82 7.35 13.80
CA ALA A 16 12.86 6.65 12.53
C ALA A 16 13.36 7.59 11.44
N SER A 17 14.02 7.01 10.44
CA SER A 17 14.46 7.74 9.25
C SER A 17 14.44 6.84 8.04
N GLY A 18 14.45 7.47 6.87
CA GLY A 18 14.42 6.81 5.57
C GLY A 18 13.03 6.32 5.16
N MET A 19 12.91 6.02 3.87
CA MET A 19 11.67 5.61 3.25
C MET A 19 11.20 4.25 3.76
N THR A 20 9.88 4.14 3.97
CA THR A 20 9.22 2.92 4.43
C THR A 20 7.92 2.71 3.65
N VAL A 21 7.61 1.48 3.29
CA VAL A 21 6.40 1.10 2.57
C VAL A 21 5.59 0.15 3.44
N TYR A 22 4.34 0.52 3.72
CA TYR A 22 3.39 -0.24 4.51
C TYR A 22 2.34 -0.88 3.62
N ARG A 23 1.98 -2.12 3.93
CA ARG A 23 0.76 -2.79 3.45
C ARG A 23 -0.21 -3.01 4.61
N LEU A 24 -1.45 -3.38 4.30
CA LEU A 24 -2.39 -3.82 5.33
C LEU A 24 -1.84 -5.08 6.03
N ALA A 25 -1.88 -5.09 7.35
CA ALA A 25 -1.51 -6.25 8.16
C ALA A 25 -2.52 -7.39 8.03
N ASP A 26 -2.03 -8.63 8.06
CA ASP A 26 -2.88 -9.81 7.86
C ASP A 26 -3.90 -9.99 9.00
N ASP A 27 -3.55 -9.59 10.23
CA ASP A 27 -4.44 -9.60 11.39
C ASP A 27 -5.51 -8.47 11.36
N ALA A 28 -5.20 -7.35 10.70
CA ALA A 28 -6.12 -6.24 10.49
C ALA A 28 -7.08 -6.45 9.30
N ALA A 29 -6.77 -7.40 8.42
CA ALA A 29 -7.53 -7.68 7.20
C ALA A 29 -8.96 -8.13 7.50
N GLY A 30 -9.16 -9.09 8.40
CA GLY A 30 -10.50 -9.58 8.74
C GLY A 30 -11.40 -8.50 9.34
N ALA A 31 -10.84 -7.65 10.22
CA ALA A 31 -11.57 -6.51 10.76
C ALA A 31 -11.89 -5.45 9.69
N ALA A 32 -11.03 -5.29 8.68
CA ALA A 32 -11.30 -4.44 7.53
C ALA A 32 -12.46 -5.00 6.69
N ASP A 33 -12.48 -6.30 6.43
CA ASP A 33 -13.56 -6.96 5.68
C ASP A 33 -14.90 -6.87 6.40
N ALA A 34 -14.93 -7.12 7.71
CA ALA A 34 -16.14 -6.97 8.52
C ALA A 34 -16.71 -5.55 8.46
N LEU A 35 -15.85 -4.53 8.54
CA LEU A 35 -16.27 -3.13 8.42
C LEU A 35 -16.76 -2.78 7.01
N LEU A 36 -16.17 -3.38 5.97
CA LEU A 36 -16.58 -3.17 4.58
C LEU A 36 -17.94 -3.84 4.32
N ALA A 37 -18.10 -5.10 4.73
CA ALA A 37 -19.36 -5.84 4.62
C ALA A 37 -20.49 -5.11 5.36
N ALA A 38 -20.29 -4.76 6.64
CA ALA A 38 -21.33 -4.12 7.45
C ALA A 38 -21.78 -2.74 6.92
N ARG A 39 -20.97 -2.09 6.06
CA ARG A 39 -21.32 -0.77 5.51
C ARG A 39 -22.33 -0.84 4.38
N HIS A 40 -22.48 -1.98 3.66
CA HIS A 40 -23.50 -2.26 2.62
C HIS A 40 -23.96 -1.08 1.74
N ALA A 41 -23.10 -0.09 1.53
CA ALA A 41 -23.45 1.15 0.86
C ALA A 41 -22.87 1.13 -0.55
N GLY A 42 -23.55 0.38 -1.43
CA GLY A 42 -23.46 0.53 -2.88
C GLY A 42 -22.36 -0.27 -3.58
N ASN A 43 -22.40 -0.19 -4.91
CA ASN A 43 -21.61 -0.90 -5.93
C ASN A 43 -20.08 -0.69 -5.86
N ASP A 44 -19.57 -0.12 -4.78
CA ASP A 44 -18.17 0.33 -4.60
C ASP A 44 -17.32 -0.64 -3.76
N LEU A 45 -17.90 -1.73 -3.25
CA LEU A 45 -17.14 -2.74 -2.50
C LEU A 45 -16.27 -3.60 -3.42
N LEU A 46 -16.82 -3.98 -4.57
CA LEU A 46 -16.17 -4.75 -5.63
C LEU A 46 -16.67 -4.25 -6.98
N LYS A 47 -15.77 -3.78 -7.84
CA LYS A 47 -16.11 -3.22 -9.15
C LYS A 47 -16.86 -4.24 -9.99
N GLY A 48 -18.05 -3.82 -10.47
CA GLY A 48 -18.88 -4.62 -11.36
C GLY A 48 -19.73 -5.68 -10.66
N VAL A 49 -19.74 -5.72 -9.33
CA VAL A 49 -20.62 -6.58 -8.54
C VAL A 49 -21.62 -5.72 -7.77
N ASP A 50 -22.91 -5.92 -8.04
CA ASP A 50 -23.97 -5.34 -7.23
C ASP A 50 -24.15 -6.19 -5.97
N LEU A 51 -23.76 -5.63 -4.82
CA LEU A 51 -23.93 -6.25 -3.51
C LEU A 51 -25.15 -5.69 -2.77
N SER A 52 -25.98 -4.87 -3.41
CA SER A 52 -27.21 -4.37 -2.79
C SER A 52 -28.16 -5.53 -2.48
N GLY A 53 -28.59 -5.61 -1.22
CA GLY A 53 -29.46 -6.70 -0.75
C GLY A 53 -28.77 -8.05 -0.56
N VAL A 54 -27.43 -8.14 -0.72
CA VAL A 54 -26.65 -9.33 -0.39
C VAL A 54 -26.38 -9.36 1.11
N GLY A 55 -26.56 -10.53 1.75
CA GLY A 55 -26.27 -10.69 3.18
C GLY A 55 -24.78 -10.57 3.51
N ASP A 56 -24.46 -10.10 4.72
CA ASP A 56 -23.09 -9.86 5.22
C ASP A 56 -22.16 -11.06 4.98
N ASP A 57 -22.66 -12.30 5.17
CA ASP A 57 -21.87 -13.53 5.00
C ASP A 57 -21.36 -13.71 3.56
N VAL A 58 -22.20 -13.39 2.57
CA VAL A 58 -21.82 -13.50 1.15
C VAL A 58 -20.88 -12.36 0.77
N ALA A 59 -21.12 -11.14 1.29
CA ALA A 59 -20.20 -10.02 1.10
C ALA A 59 -18.81 -10.33 1.68
N LEU A 60 -18.74 -10.90 2.87
CA LEU A 60 -17.49 -11.34 3.50
C LEU A 60 -16.75 -12.39 2.66
N ALA A 61 -17.47 -13.39 2.14
CA ALA A 61 -16.87 -14.40 1.28
C ALA A 61 -16.27 -13.81 0.00
N LEU A 62 -16.97 -12.86 -0.63
CA LEU A 62 -16.49 -12.18 -1.83
C LEU A 62 -15.29 -11.28 -1.55
N LEU A 63 -15.29 -10.57 -0.42
CA LEU A 63 -14.16 -9.76 0.03
C LEU A 63 -12.93 -10.64 0.32
N ASP A 64 -13.09 -11.80 0.96
CA ASP A 64 -11.99 -12.75 1.18
C ASP A 64 -11.39 -13.23 -0.16
N VAL A 65 -12.23 -13.58 -1.14
CA VAL A 65 -11.76 -13.97 -2.49
C VAL A 65 -10.98 -12.83 -3.15
N ALA A 66 -11.52 -11.60 -3.14
CA ALA A 66 -10.84 -10.44 -3.70
C ALA A 66 -9.50 -10.16 -3.01
N ARG A 67 -9.46 -10.31 -1.68
CA ARG A 67 -8.27 -10.11 -0.87
C ARG A 67 -7.20 -11.18 -1.16
N ARG A 68 -7.58 -12.44 -1.34
CA ARG A 68 -6.65 -13.51 -1.74
C ARG A 68 -6.02 -13.27 -3.10
N ASP A 69 -6.76 -12.68 -4.05
CA ASP A 69 -6.18 -12.26 -5.33
C ASP A 69 -5.23 -11.07 -5.19
N THR A 70 -5.65 -10.07 -4.42
CA THR A 70 -5.00 -8.75 -4.33
C THR A 70 -3.78 -8.71 -3.39
N ALA A 71 -3.76 -9.51 -2.32
CA ALA A 71 -2.67 -9.56 -1.35
C ALA A 71 -1.29 -9.84 -1.97
N PRO A 72 -1.11 -10.89 -2.82
CA PRO A 72 0.18 -11.12 -3.47
C PRO A 72 0.59 -9.98 -4.41
N ARG A 73 -0.37 -9.30 -5.06
CA ARG A 73 -0.12 -8.13 -5.93
C ARG A 73 0.39 -6.95 -5.12
N THR A 74 -0.22 -6.71 -3.95
CA THR A 74 0.20 -5.68 -2.99
C THR A 74 1.60 -5.96 -2.45
N LYS A 75 1.89 -7.23 -2.12
CA LYS A 75 3.22 -7.63 -1.64
C LYS A 75 4.30 -7.41 -2.70
N ALA A 76 4.03 -7.77 -3.96
CA ALA A 76 4.93 -7.50 -5.07
C ALA A 76 5.15 -5.98 -5.27
N LEU A 77 4.09 -5.17 -5.19
CA LEU A 77 4.20 -3.71 -5.27
C LEU A 77 5.10 -3.13 -4.17
N GLN A 78 4.89 -3.54 -2.92
CA GLN A 78 5.70 -3.11 -1.78
C GLN A 78 7.19 -3.44 -1.99
N PHE A 79 7.49 -4.68 -2.38
CA PHE A 79 8.85 -5.14 -2.64
C PHE A 79 9.52 -4.31 -3.76
N LEU A 80 8.86 -4.14 -4.89
CA LEU A 80 9.40 -3.40 -6.03
C LEU A 80 9.65 -1.92 -5.73
N LEU A 81 8.78 -1.29 -4.93
CA LEU A 81 8.99 0.08 -4.46
C LEU A 81 10.25 0.20 -3.61
N VAL A 82 10.45 -0.70 -2.64
CA VAL A 82 11.63 -0.70 -1.77
C VAL A 82 12.91 -0.93 -2.56
N GLU A 83 12.90 -1.87 -3.50
CA GLU A 83 14.04 -2.14 -4.38
C GLU A 83 14.38 -0.93 -5.26
N ALA A 84 13.37 -0.28 -5.85
CA ALA A 84 13.59 0.93 -6.66
C ALA A 84 14.19 2.09 -5.85
N PHE A 85 13.74 2.26 -4.59
CA PHE A 85 14.33 3.28 -3.71
C PHE A 85 15.80 2.97 -3.41
N ARG A 86 16.12 1.71 -3.12
CA ARG A 86 17.51 1.27 -2.89
C ARG A 86 18.39 1.46 -4.12
N SER A 87 17.94 1.03 -5.29
CA SER A 87 18.72 1.11 -6.53
C SER A 87 18.96 2.56 -6.97
N SER A 88 18.05 3.47 -6.61
CA SER A 88 18.16 4.90 -6.88
C SER A 88 19.02 5.65 -5.85
N GLY A 89 19.62 4.94 -4.87
CA GLY A 89 20.45 5.55 -3.83
C GLY A 89 19.65 6.36 -2.79
N LEU A 90 18.32 6.24 -2.78
CA LEU A 90 17.47 6.90 -1.79
C LEU A 90 17.64 6.20 -0.43
N ALA A 91 17.59 6.98 0.64
CA ALA A 91 17.72 6.43 1.98
C ALA A 91 16.45 5.67 2.35
N VAL A 92 16.57 4.36 2.56
CA VAL A 92 15.50 3.49 3.05
C VAL A 92 15.70 3.17 4.52
N ASN A 93 14.60 2.92 5.24
CA ASN A 93 14.66 2.47 6.62
C ASN A 93 15.34 1.09 6.71
N SER A 94 15.89 0.75 7.89
CA SER A 94 16.48 -0.59 8.14
C SER A 94 15.44 -1.73 8.06
N ARG A 95 14.17 -1.41 8.32
CA ARG A 95 13.01 -2.29 8.11
C ARG A 95 12.00 -1.57 7.20
N PRO A 96 12.26 -1.52 5.89
CA PRO A 96 11.51 -0.67 4.96
C PRO A 96 10.19 -1.27 4.53
N GLU A 97 10.02 -2.59 4.59
CA GLU A 97 8.76 -3.27 4.32
C GLU A 97 8.05 -3.52 5.66
N ARG A 98 6.86 -2.94 5.82
CA ARG A 98 6.09 -3.01 7.06
C ARG A 98 4.63 -3.32 6.81
N GLU A 99 3.95 -3.64 7.90
CA GLU A 99 2.52 -3.92 7.94
C GLU A 99 1.88 -3.02 8.99
N GLY A 100 0.63 -2.62 8.75
CA GLY A 100 -0.13 -1.85 9.73
C GLY A 100 -1.62 -1.78 9.42
N ALA A 101 -2.41 -1.43 10.44
CA ALA A 101 -3.87 -1.36 10.38
C ALA A 101 -4.38 0.00 9.85
N TYR A 102 -3.81 0.49 8.74
CA TYR A 102 -4.17 1.78 8.17
C TYR A 102 -5.53 1.73 7.46
N SER A 103 -6.41 2.69 7.76
CA SER A 103 -7.74 2.78 7.14
C SER A 103 -7.69 2.93 5.62
N VAL A 104 -6.68 3.65 5.12
CA VAL A 104 -6.45 3.89 3.68
C VAL A 104 -6.03 2.63 2.91
N LEU A 105 -5.67 1.55 3.60
CA LEU A 105 -5.20 0.29 2.99
C LEU A 105 -6.26 -0.83 3.01
N LYS A 106 -7.48 -0.54 3.44
CA LYS A 106 -8.51 -1.56 3.70
C LYS A 106 -9.14 -2.19 2.45
N SER A 107 -9.03 -1.53 1.29
CA SER A 107 -9.63 -2.00 0.02
C SER A 107 -9.24 -3.45 -0.29
N ALA A 108 -10.23 -4.32 -0.50
CA ALA A 108 -9.99 -5.74 -0.79
C ALA A 108 -9.58 -6.02 -2.25
N GLU A 109 -10.06 -5.21 -3.20
CA GLU A 109 -9.83 -5.41 -4.65
C GLU A 109 -8.70 -4.54 -5.27
N ILE A 110 -8.20 -3.54 -4.54
CA ILE A 110 -7.19 -2.60 -5.06
C ILE A 110 -5.86 -2.86 -4.34
N PRO A 111 -4.78 -3.20 -5.05
CA PRO A 111 -3.45 -3.25 -4.45
C PRO A 111 -3.09 -1.90 -3.83
N SER A 112 -2.90 -1.86 -2.52
CA SER A 112 -2.85 -0.61 -1.75
C SER A 112 -1.64 -0.57 -0.81
N VAL A 113 -0.84 0.48 -0.93
CA VAL A 113 0.33 0.71 -0.06
C VAL A 113 0.33 2.15 0.48
N LEU A 114 0.93 2.33 1.65
CA LEU A 114 1.29 3.64 2.20
C LEU A 114 2.81 3.78 2.17
N ILE A 115 3.30 4.89 1.65
CA ILE A 115 4.72 5.17 1.56
C ILE A 115 5.03 6.35 2.48
N GLU A 116 5.82 6.10 3.51
CA GLU A 116 6.53 7.15 4.23
C GLU A 116 7.75 7.54 3.41
N LEU A 117 7.75 8.75 2.85
CA LEU A 117 8.90 9.29 2.10
C LEU A 117 10.09 9.61 3.01
N GLY A 118 9.87 9.62 4.32
CA GLY A 118 10.80 9.96 5.39
C GLY A 118 10.02 10.60 6.54
N PHE A 119 10.66 10.77 7.69
CA PHE A 119 9.96 11.25 8.89
C PHE A 119 10.28 12.73 9.15
N LEU A 120 9.25 13.57 9.36
CA LEU A 120 9.44 14.99 9.66
C LEU A 120 10.11 15.25 11.02
N SER A 121 10.11 14.25 11.91
CA SER A 121 10.86 14.26 13.17
C SER A 121 12.38 14.03 12.97
N SER A 122 12.80 13.52 11.80
CA SER A 122 14.20 13.37 11.40
C SER A 122 14.68 14.62 10.67
N GLU A 123 15.63 15.35 11.25
CA GLU A 123 16.19 16.56 10.62
C GLU A 123 16.73 16.28 9.21
N ARG A 124 17.40 15.15 9.03
CA ARG A 124 17.97 14.72 7.76
C ARG A 124 16.91 14.49 6.69
N ASP A 125 15.81 13.82 7.05
CA ASP A 125 14.74 13.52 6.10
C ASP A 125 13.92 14.77 5.81
N ARG A 126 13.61 15.57 6.83
CA ARG A 126 12.95 16.86 6.67
C ARG A 126 13.72 17.79 5.72
N ALA A 127 15.05 17.82 5.83
CA ALA A 127 15.89 18.61 4.94
C ALA A 127 15.81 18.12 3.48
N ARG A 128 15.77 16.81 3.25
CA ARG A 128 15.64 16.19 1.91
C ARG A 128 14.25 16.41 1.30
N LEU A 129 13.20 16.22 2.10
CA LEU A 129 11.81 16.39 1.69
C LEU A 129 11.51 17.80 1.15
N ARG A 130 12.31 18.81 1.52
CA ARG A 130 12.19 20.19 1.02
C ARG A 130 12.95 20.44 -0.29
N GLN A 131 13.81 19.54 -0.72
CA GLN A 131 14.64 19.70 -1.90
C GLN A 131 13.92 19.19 -3.14
N LYS A 132 13.74 20.07 -4.14
CA LYS A 132 13.05 19.72 -5.39
C LYS A 132 13.78 18.63 -6.19
N ALA A 133 15.11 18.64 -6.19
CA ALA A 133 15.91 17.59 -6.83
C ALA A 133 15.61 16.22 -6.22
N TRP A 134 15.67 16.12 -4.88
CA TRP A 134 15.35 14.88 -4.16
C TRP A 134 13.90 14.42 -4.39
N GLN A 135 12.93 15.35 -4.40
CA GLN A 135 11.53 15.03 -4.74
C GLN A 135 11.41 14.44 -6.16
N GLY A 136 12.19 14.96 -7.11
CA GLY A 136 12.25 14.45 -8.48
C GLY A 136 12.83 13.03 -8.55
N GLU A 137 13.93 12.77 -7.85
CA GLU A 137 14.54 11.43 -7.75
C GLU A 137 13.57 10.42 -7.13
N ALA A 138 12.89 10.79 -6.03
CA ALA A 138 11.89 9.93 -5.39
C ALA A 138 10.68 9.65 -6.30
N ALA A 139 10.19 10.66 -7.01
CA ALA A 139 9.09 10.50 -7.96
C ALA A 139 9.49 9.61 -9.15
N GLN A 140 10.71 9.75 -9.67
CA GLN A 140 11.23 8.90 -10.73
C GLN A 140 11.33 7.44 -10.29
N ALA A 141 11.93 7.18 -9.13
CA ALA A 141 12.04 5.83 -8.57
C ALA A 141 10.66 5.18 -8.35
N LEU A 142 9.70 5.96 -7.85
CA LEU A 142 8.32 5.51 -7.68
C LEU A 142 7.67 5.18 -9.04
N SER A 143 7.82 6.02 -10.05
CA SER A 143 7.27 5.78 -11.38
C SER A 143 7.86 4.51 -12.02
N GLU A 144 9.17 4.30 -11.90
CA GLU A 144 9.85 3.12 -12.44
C GLU A 144 9.38 1.83 -11.76
N ALA A 145 9.26 1.86 -10.43
CA ALA A 145 8.70 0.74 -9.66
C ALA A 145 7.28 0.40 -10.11
N LEU A 146 6.44 1.41 -10.34
CA LEU A 146 5.04 1.22 -10.76
C LEU A 146 4.92 0.66 -12.18
N MET A 147 5.76 1.14 -13.11
CA MET A 147 5.79 0.60 -14.47
C MET A 147 6.19 -0.87 -14.45
N ARG A 148 7.26 -1.21 -13.72
CA ARG A 148 7.72 -2.60 -13.57
C ARG A 148 6.65 -3.48 -12.91
N TRP A 149 6.06 -3.01 -11.82
CA TRP A 149 5.00 -3.75 -11.14
C TRP A 149 3.80 -4.00 -12.05
N GLN A 150 3.37 -3.00 -12.81
CA GLN A 150 2.25 -3.15 -13.75
C GLN A 150 2.55 -4.21 -14.83
N ASP A 151 3.77 -4.25 -15.35
CA ASP A 151 4.15 -5.24 -16.34
C ASP A 151 4.18 -6.66 -15.75
N GLU A 152 4.74 -6.83 -14.55
CA GLU A 152 4.75 -8.11 -13.83
C GLU A 152 3.32 -8.57 -13.47
N ASP A 153 2.46 -7.65 -13.02
CA ASP A 153 1.06 -7.92 -12.67
C ASP A 153 0.22 -8.31 -13.90
N ARG A 154 0.44 -7.65 -15.04
CA ARG A 154 -0.22 -8.00 -16.32
C ARG A 154 0.17 -9.40 -16.78
N LEU A 155 1.43 -9.79 -16.61
CA LEU A 155 1.89 -11.15 -16.94
C LEU A 155 1.26 -12.19 -16.01
N ARG A 156 1.13 -11.87 -14.71
CA ARG A 156 0.43 -12.72 -13.74
C ARG A 156 -1.03 -12.95 -14.12
N GLY A 157 -1.76 -11.89 -14.51
CA GLY A 157 -3.14 -12.01 -14.96
C GLY A 157 -3.30 -12.98 -16.13
N ARG A 158 -2.45 -12.81 -17.17
CA ARG A 158 -2.44 -13.71 -18.34
C ARG A 158 -2.16 -15.16 -17.99
N ALA A 159 -1.24 -15.42 -17.07
CA ALA A 159 -0.93 -16.78 -16.61
C ALA A 159 -2.09 -17.44 -15.86
N LEU A 160 -2.96 -16.64 -15.24
CA LEU A 160 -4.16 -17.10 -14.53
C LEU A 160 -5.41 -17.13 -15.41
N GLY A 161 -5.29 -16.80 -16.71
CA GLY A 161 -6.40 -16.76 -17.66
C GLY A 161 -7.39 -15.60 -17.44
N GLN A 162 -6.95 -14.54 -16.77
CA GLN A 162 -7.70 -13.31 -16.54
C GLN A 162 -7.31 -12.20 -17.53
#